data_AF-A0A843TD62-F1
#
_entry.id   AF-A0A843TD62-F1
#
_cell.length_a   1.000
_cell.length_b   1.000
_cell.length_c   1.000
_cell.angle_alpha   90.00
_cell.angle_beta   90.00
_cell.angle_gamma   90.00
#
_symmetry.space_group_name_H-M   'P 1'
#
loop_
_entity.id
_entity.type
_entity.pdbx_description
1 polymer ?
#
loop_
_entity_poly.entity_id
_entity_poly.type
_entity_poly.pdbx_seq_one_letter_code
_entity_poly.pdbx_strand_id
1 'polypeptide(L)'
;MNRGDPGLIRSLDRLSAEAATVSHSGGATIAAHIEHVRYALMLMNRWAAGENPFADANWAAAWEKATASEVEWDELRRGLRDEVDRWHSALRSSREVRGIELDGVIGSIIHLAYHLGAIRQIDPALRGPTAD
;
A
#
# COMPACT_ATOMS: atom_id res chain seq x y z
N MET A 1 11.31 13.78 -11.34
CA MET A 1 10.11 13.07 -10.81
C MET A 1 8.94 13.40 -11.71
N ASN A 2 8.04 12.43 -11.95
CA ASN A 2 6.95 12.53 -12.93
C ASN A 2 5.94 13.63 -12.53
N ARG A 3 6.02 14.81 -13.15
CA ARG A 3 5.27 16.01 -12.74
C ARG A 3 3.77 15.75 -12.95
N GLY A 4 2.96 16.04 -11.95
CA GLY A 4 1.50 15.88 -12.02
C GLY A 4 0.99 14.48 -11.64
N ASP A 5 1.87 13.52 -11.34
CA ASP A 5 1.44 12.23 -10.81
C ASP A 5 0.83 12.41 -9.41
N PRO A 6 -0.45 12.02 -9.20
CA PRO A 6 -1.11 12.18 -7.91
C PRO A 6 -0.56 11.23 -6.82
N GLY A 7 0.18 10.18 -7.19
CA GLY A 7 0.61 9.10 -6.30
C GLY A 7 -0.53 8.16 -5.91
N LEU A 8 -0.21 7.08 -5.20
CA LEU A 8 -1.17 6.04 -4.82
C LEU A 8 -2.39 6.61 -4.07
N ILE A 9 -2.15 7.30 -2.95
CA ILE A 9 -3.21 7.76 -2.04
C ILE A 9 -4.27 8.62 -2.74
N ARG A 10 -3.84 9.60 -3.55
CA ARG A 10 -4.77 10.47 -4.28
C ARG A 10 -5.38 9.78 -5.51
N SER A 11 -4.70 8.80 -6.11
CA SER A 11 -5.33 7.97 -7.15
C SER A 11 -6.54 7.21 -6.60
N LEU A 12 -6.46 6.70 -5.36
CA LEU A 12 -7.57 5.97 -4.73
C LEU A 12 -8.81 6.83 -4.44
N ASP A 13 -8.69 8.17 -4.43
CA ASP A 13 -9.84 9.07 -4.29
C ASP A 13 -10.78 9.06 -5.49
N ARG A 14 -10.34 8.47 -6.61
CA ARG A 14 -11.10 8.42 -7.86
C ARG A 14 -11.84 7.09 -8.06
N LEU A 15 -11.65 6.12 -7.16
CA LEU A 15 -12.25 4.80 -7.25
C LEU A 15 -13.49 4.68 -6.36
N SER A 16 -14.55 4.13 -6.90
CA SER A 16 -15.66 3.58 -6.10
C SER A 16 -15.26 2.27 -5.43
N ALA A 17 -16.00 1.88 -4.40
CA ALA A 17 -15.83 0.58 -3.77
C ALA A 17 -16.06 -0.57 -4.76
N GLU A 18 -17.05 -0.43 -5.65
CA GLU A 18 -17.34 -1.43 -6.68
C GLU A 18 -16.12 -1.67 -7.58
N ALA A 19 -15.51 -0.60 -8.12
CA ALA A 19 -14.32 -0.71 -8.96
C ALA A 19 -13.12 -1.32 -8.20
N ALA A 20 -12.98 -1.01 -6.91
CA ALA A 20 -11.91 -1.56 -6.09
C ALA A 20 -12.04 -3.09 -5.86
N THR A 21 -13.24 -3.65 -6.00
CA THR A 21 -13.57 -5.06 -5.71
C THR A 21 -13.58 -5.94 -6.96
N VAL A 22 -13.54 -5.36 -8.16
CA VAL A 22 -13.47 -6.15 -9.39
C VAL A 22 -12.07 -6.76 -9.55
N SER A 23 -12.03 -8.08 -9.76
CA SER A 23 -10.82 -8.79 -10.18
C SER A 23 -10.67 -8.70 -11.70
N HIS A 24 -9.44 -8.50 -12.17
CA HIS A 24 -9.10 -8.59 -13.59
C HIS A 24 -8.34 -9.89 -13.86
N SER A 25 -8.82 -10.69 -14.83
CA SER A 25 -8.20 -11.97 -15.24
C SER A 25 -7.95 -12.97 -14.10
N GLY A 26 -8.78 -12.95 -13.05
CA GLY A 26 -8.66 -13.87 -11.90
C GLY A 26 -7.55 -13.50 -10.91
N GLY A 27 -6.92 -12.33 -11.07
CA GLY A 27 -5.93 -11.80 -10.12
C GLY A 27 -6.56 -11.18 -8.87
N ALA A 28 -5.71 -10.69 -7.96
CA ALA A 28 -6.17 -9.95 -6.77
C ALA A 28 -6.88 -8.65 -7.16
N THR A 29 -7.83 -8.24 -6.34
CA THR A 29 -8.55 -6.97 -6.51
C THR A 29 -7.69 -5.79 -6.09
N ILE A 30 -8.06 -4.57 -6.49
CA ILE A 30 -7.38 -3.36 -6.00
C ILE A 30 -7.50 -3.27 -4.48
N ALA A 31 -8.66 -3.57 -3.91
CA ALA A 31 -8.88 -3.60 -2.48
C ALA A 31 -7.91 -4.55 -1.75
N ALA A 32 -7.69 -5.76 -2.30
CA ALA A 32 -6.75 -6.72 -1.73
C ALA A 32 -5.30 -6.21 -1.81
N HIS A 33 -4.90 -5.58 -2.92
CA HIS A 33 -3.59 -4.93 -3.02
C HIS A 33 -3.41 -3.81 -1.99
N ILE A 34 -4.45 -2.98 -1.78
CA ILE A 34 -4.41 -1.90 -0.80
C ILE A 34 -4.31 -2.41 0.63
N GLU A 35 -5.08 -3.45 0.98
CA GLU A 35 -4.97 -4.08 2.30
C GLU A 35 -3.59 -4.68 2.51
N HIS A 36 -3.04 -5.35 1.50
CA HIS A 36 -1.69 -5.92 1.59
C HIS A 36 -0.62 -4.84 1.84
N VAL A 37 -0.68 -3.71 1.13
CA VAL A 37 0.24 -2.58 1.36
C VAL A 37 0.03 -1.95 2.74
N ARG A 38 -1.23 -1.75 3.16
CA ARG A 38 -1.56 -1.22 4.50
C ARG A 38 -0.99 -2.13 5.59
N TYR A 39 -1.17 -3.44 5.46
CA TYR A 39 -0.67 -4.43 6.40
C TYR A 39 0.87 -4.44 6.45
N ALA A 40 1.54 -4.41 5.29
CA ALA A 40 2.99 -4.30 5.23
C ALA A 40 3.51 -3.05 5.96
N LEU A 41 2.88 -1.88 5.75
CA LEU A 41 3.23 -0.64 6.43
C LEU A 41 2.94 -0.68 7.92
N MET A 42 1.84 -1.31 8.35
CA MET A 42 1.55 -1.55 9.77
C MET A 42 2.68 -2.35 10.44
N LEU A 43 3.19 -3.40 9.77
CA LEU A 43 4.34 -4.17 10.28
C LEU A 43 5.62 -3.30 10.31
N MET A 44 5.87 -2.50 9.27
CA MET A 44 7.00 -1.56 9.27
C MET A 44 6.90 -0.54 10.42
N ASN A 45 5.71 -0.05 10.73
CA ASN A 45 5.48 0.89 11.83
C ASN A 45 5.67 0.24 13.21
N ARG A 46 5.23 -1.01 13.40
CA ARG A 46 5.50 -1.78 14.62
C ARG A 46 7.00 -2.05 14.81
N TRP A 47 7.69 -2.45 13.74
CA TRP A 47 9.15 -2.58 13.76
C TRP A 47 9.82 -1.23 14.05
N ALA A 48 9.30 -0.14 13.49
CA ALA A 48 9.81 1.19 13.73
C ALA A 48 9.71 1.61 15.21
N ALA A 49 8.74 1.05 15.94
CA ALA A 49 8.54 1.22 17.38
C ALA A 49 9.35 0.24 18.25
N GLY A 50 10.15 -0.65 17.65
CA GLY A 50 11.03 -1.59 18.35
C GLY A 50 10.46 -3.00 18.54
N GLU A 51 9.33 -3.32 17.92
CA GLU A 51 8.78 -4.69 17.93
C GLU A 51 9.48 -5.59 16.89
N ASN A 52 9.25 -6.91 16.99
CA ASN A 52 9.55 -7.87 15.92
C ASN A 52 8.25 -8.42 15.30
N PRO A 53 7.52 -7.62 14.52
CA PRO A 53 6.18 -7.96 14.04
C PRO A 53 6.19 -8.93 12.85
N PHE A 54 7.36 -9.26 12.31
CA PHE A 54 7.49 -10.11 11.12
C PHE A 54 7.52 -11.60 11.46
N ALA A 55 7.84 -11.96 12.70
CA ALA A 55 8.00 -13.35 13.13
C ALA A 55 6.69 -14.15 13.04
N ASP A 56 5.55 -13.50 13.23
CA ASP A 56 4.20 -14.07 13.26
C ASP A 56 3.24 -13.42 12.24
N ALA A 57 3.79 -12.68 11.27
CA ALA A 57 2.99 -11.98 10.27
C ALA A 57 2.18 -12.97 9.40
N ASN A 58 0.86 -12.77 9.36
CA ASN A 58 -0.04 -13.53 8.50
C ASN A 58 -0.28 -12.78 7.19
N TRP A 59 0.67 -12.93 6.26
CA TRP A 59 0.61 -12.30 4.95
C TRP A 59 -0.56 -12.78 4.09
N ALA A 60 -1.02 -14.02 4.27
CA ALA A 60 -2.13 -14.58 3.51
C ALA A 60 -3.45 -13.87 3.84
N ALA A 61 -3.70 -13.60 5.13
CA ALA A 61 -4.91 -12.89 5.57
C ALA A 61 -5.04 -11.49 4.94
N ALA A 62 -3.92 -10.80 4.67
CA ALA A 62 -3.94 -9.49 4.03
C ALA A 62 -4.44 -9.52 2.57
N TRP A 63 -4.48 -10.71 1.94
CA TRP A 63 -5.02 -10.90 0.59
C TRP A 63 -6.48 -11.34 0.55
N GLU A 64 -7.06 -11.76 1.68
CA GLU A 64 -8.45 -12.21 1.76
C GLU A 64 -9.46 -11.06 1.77
N LYS A 65 -8.98 -9.81 1.93
CA LYS A 65 -9.84 -8.63 1.98
C LYS A 65 -10.50 -8.38 0.62
N ALA A 66 -11.80 -8.63 0.57
CA ALA A 66 -12.71 -8.03 -0.39
C ALA A 66 -13.44 -6.87 0.30
N THR A 67 -13.46 -5.68 -0.30
CA THR A 67 -14.37 -4.61 0.13
C THR A 67 -15.73 -4.86 -0.51
N ALA A 68 -16.84 -4.74 0.21
CA ALA A 68 -18.17 -4.92 -0.38
C ALA A 68 -19.00 -3.63 -0.34
N SER A 69 -18.59 -2.65 0.47
CA SER A 69 -19.30 -1.39 0.67
C SER A 69 -18.38 -0.16 0.60
N GLU A 70 -18.98 1.00 0.33
CA GLU A 70 -18.29 2.30 0.36
C GLU A 70 -17.70 2.61 1.73
N VAL A 71 -18.36 2.19 2.82
CA VAL A 71 -17.84 2.37 4.18
C VAL A 71 -16.54 1.59 4.39
N GLU A 72 -16.51 0.32 4.01
CA GLU A 72 -15.29 -0.50 4.14
C GLU A 72 -14.17 0.01 3.24
N TRP A 73 -14.50 0.51 2.06
CA TRP A 73 -13.52 1.10 1.15
C TRP A 73 -12.93 2.39 1.72
N ASP A 74 -13.77 3.25 2.28
CA ASP A 74 -13.35 4.47 2.98
C ASP A 74 -12.45 4.18 4.18
N GLU A 75 -12.81 3.18 4.98
CA GLU A 75 -12.01 2.72 6.12
C GLU A 75 -10.65 2.20 5.66
N LEU A 76 -10.62 1.39 4.61
CA LEU A 76 -9.39 0.85 4.05
C LEU A 76 -8.47 1.97 3.53
N ARG A 77 -9.02 2.95 2.81
CA ARG A 77 -8.26 4.11 2.32
C ARG A 77 -7.74 4.98 3.46
N ARG A 78 -8.54 5.24 4.49
CA ARG A 78 -8.10 5.96 5.70
C ARG A 78 -7.00 5.21 6.43
N GLY A 79 -7.19 3.91 6.66
CA GLY A 79 -6.20 3.06 7.31
C GLY A 79 -4.86 3.05 6.56
N LEU A 80 -4.88 2.98 5.21
CA LEU A 80 -3.65 3.10 4.42
C LEU A 80 -2.97 4.46 4.63
N ARG A 81 -3.71 5.57 4.61
CA ARG A 81 -3.16 6.92 4.85
C ARG A 81 -2.49 7.01 6.21
N ASP A 82 -3.15 6.52 7.25
CA ASP A 82 -2.63 6.55 8.61
C ASP A 82 -1.30 5.78 8.73
N GLU A 83 -1.20 4.60 8.12
CA GLU A 83 0.04 3.81 8.13
C GLU A 83 1.16 4.48 7.31
N VAL A 84 0.82 5.11 6.17
CA VAL A 84 1.79 5.90 5.39
C VAL A 84 2.31 7.10 6.18
N ASP A 85 1.44 7.84 6.87
CA ASP A 85 1.82 9.01 7.65
C ASP A 85 2.69 8.64 8.85
N ARG A 86 2.36 7.54 9.55
CA ARG A 86 3.20 6.99 10.62
C ARG A 86 4.56 6.54 10.09
N TRP A 87 4.60 5.88 8.93
CA TRP A 87 5.86 5.41 8.35
C TRP A 87 6.73 6.58 7.91
N HIS A 88 6.13 7.59 7.29
CA HIS A 88 6.83 8.83 6.94
C HIS A 88 7.39 9.53 8.18
N SER A 89 6.63 9.59 9.29
CA SER A 89 7.13 10.13 10.57
C SER A 89 8.31 9.32 11.12
N ALA A 90 8.23 7.99 11.07
CA ALA A 90 9.31 7.10 11.48
C ALA A 90 10.59 7.29 10.66
N LEU A 91 10.47 7.51 9.34
CA LEU A 91 11.59 7.80 8.44
C LEU A 91 12.25 9.16 8.69
N ARG A 92 11.52 10.13 9.27
CA ARG A 92 12.11 11.43 9.66
C ARG A 92 12.94 11.34 10.95
N SER A 93 12.78 10.26 11.70
CA SER A 93 13.56 10.02 12.91
C SER A 93 14.85 9.30 12.55
N SER A 94 16.00 9.91 12.88
CA SER A 94 17.31 9.30 12.62
C SER A 94 17.45 7.98 13.36
N ARG A 95 17.75 6.91 12.63
CA ARG A 95 18.11 5.60 13.17
C ARG A 95 19.26 5.02 12.33
N GLU A 96 20.14 4.26 12.96
CA GLU A 96 21.08 3.43 12.23
C GLU A 96 20.36 2.15 11.78
N VAL A 97 20.37 1.86 10.49
CA VAL A 97 19.89 0.58 9.93
C VAL A 97 21.04 -0.10 9.19
N ARG A 98 21.20 -1.40 9.40
CA ARG A 98 22.25 -2.21 8.75
C ARG A 98 21.75 -3.60 8.43
N GLY A 99 22.39 -4.27 7.47
CA GLY A 99 22.05 -5.63 7.07
C GLY A 99 20.56 -5.77 6.74
N ILE A 100 19.90 -6.76 7.36
CA ILE A 100 18.50 -7.09 7.08
C ILE A 100 17.52 -5.94 7.31
N GLU A 101 17.82 -5.02 8.23
CA GLU A 101 16.97 -3.85 8.48
C GLU A 101 17.03 -2.85 7.31
N LEU A 102 18.24 -2.62 6.77
CA LEU A 102 18.42 -1.78 5.60
C LEU A 102 17.76 -2.43 4.37
N ASP A 103 17.95 -3.74 4.20
CA ASP A 103 17.32 -4.51 3.13
C ASP A 103 15.79 -4.44 3.23
N GLY A 104 15.23 -4.50 4.44
CA GLY A 104 13.81 -4.32 4.70
C GLY A 104 13.29 -2.93 4.33
N VAL A 105 14.02 -1.86 4.69
CA VAL A 105 13.65 -0.49 4.32
C VAL A 105 13.67 -0.31 2.79
N ILE A 106 14.70 -0.78 2.09
CA ILE A 106 14.77 -0.72 0.63
C ILE A 106 13.68 -1.58 -0.02
N GLY A 107 13.49 -2.79 0.52
CA GLY A 107 12.45 -3.73 0.08
C GLY A 107 11.06 -3.11 0.17
N SER A 108 10.76 -2.32 1.20
CA SER A 108 9.47 -1.63 1.35
C SER A 108 9.19 -0.65 0.20
N ILE A 109 10.22 0.01 -0.33
CA ILE A 109 10.09 0.95 -1.45
C ILE A 109 9.76 0.19 -2.74
N ILE A 110 10.49 -0.90 -3.00
CA ILE A 110 10.30 -1.74 -4.18
C ILE A 110 8.91 -2.40 -4.15
N HIS A 111 8.51 -2.91 -2.97
CA HIS A 111 7.21 -3.52 -2.74
C HIS A 111 6.07 -2.53 -3.01
N LEU A 112 6.14 -1.30 -2.48
CA LEU A 112 5.16 -0.25 -2.76
C LEU A 112 5.10 0.10 -4.25
N ALA A 113 6.26 0.21 -4.92
CA ALA A 113 6.31 0.52 -6.35
C ALA A 113 5.67 -0.57 -7.22
N TYR A 114 5.90 -1.84 -6.87
CA TYR A 114 5.25 -2.99 -7.51
C TYR A 114 3.72 -2.90 -7.39
N HIS A 115 3.20 -2.69 -6.17
CA HIS A 115 1.76 -2.62 -5.96
C HIS A 115 1.11 -1.43 -6.66
N LEU A 116 1.76 -0.26 -6.65
CA LEU A 116 1.28 0.89 -7.42
C LEU A 116 1.21 0.58 -8.93
N GLY A 117 2.22 -0.11 -9.46
CA GLY A 117 2.23 -0.56 -10.86
C GLY A 117 1.08 -1.53 -11.17
N ALA A 118 0.91 -2.56 -10.34
CA ALA A 118 -0.15 -3.56 -10.49
C ALA A 118 -1.56 -2.93 -10.45
N ILE A 119 -1.82 -2.05 -9.47
CA ILE A 119 -3.09 -1.32 -9.34
C ILE A 119 -3.40 -0.49 -10.60
N ARG A 120 -2.39 0.17 -11.16
CA ARG A 120 -2.52 0.98 -12.40
C ARG A 120 -2.73 0.14 -13.67
N GLN A 121 -2.35 -1.14 -13.64
CA GLN A 121 -2.65 -2.08 -14.72
C GLN A 121 -4.07 -2.62 -14.63
N ILE A 122 -4.61 -2.79 -13.41
CA ILE A 122 -5.98 -3.24 -13.17
C ILE A 122 -6.99 -2.16 -13.59
N ASP A 123 -6.77 -0.90 -13.18
CA ASP A 123 -7.66 0.22 -13.54
C ASP A 123 -6.88 1.35 -14.26
N PRO A 124 -7.13 1.54 -15.58
CA PRO A 124 -6.53 2.60 -16.36
C PRO A 124 -6.79 4.03 -15.85
N ALA A 125 -7.89 4.27 -15.13
CA ALA A 125 -8.22 5.58 -14.57
C ALA A 125 -7.20 6.06 -13.51
N LEU A 126 -6.37 5.14 -13.00
CA LEU A 126 -5.36 5.40 -11.99
C LEU A 126 -3.96 5.64 -12.56
N ARG A 127 -3.81 5.51 -13.89
CA ARG A 127 -2.53 5.69 -14.56
C ARG A 127 -1.98 7.09 -14.31
N GLY A 128 -0.65 7.14 -14.20
CA GLY A 128 0.07 8.41 -14.11
C GLY A 128 0.01 9.19 -15.44
N PRO A 129 0.66 10.37 -15.49
CA PRO A 129 0.75 11.18 -16.69
C PRO A 129 1.25 10.37 -17.90
N THR A 130 0.68 10.64 -19.07
CA THR A 130 1.17 10.13 -20.36
C THR A 130 2.44 10.89 -20.78
N ALA A 131 3.25 10.26 -21.63
CA ALA A 131 4.32 10.97 -22.31
C ALA A 131 3.69 11.89 -23.36
N ASP A 132 3.58 13.18 -23.03
CA ASP A 132 3.30 14.24 -24.00
C ASP A 132 4.62 14.77 -24.58
#